data_AF-R9BVK2-F1
#
_entry.id   AF-R9BVK2-F1
#
_cell.length_a   1.000
_cell.length_b   1.000
_cell.length_c   1.000
_cell.angle_alpha   90.00
_cell.angle_beta   90.00
_cell.angle_gamma   90.00
#
_symmetry.space_group_name_H-M   'P 1'
#
loop_
_entity.id
_entity.type
_entity.pdbx_description
1 polymer ?
#
loop_
_entity_poly.entity_id
_entity_poly.type
_entity_poly.pdbx_seq_one_letter_code
_entity_poly.pdbx_strand_id
1 'polypeptide(L)'
;MVPFITSLQLAMLDHGEDVEDARSIKMALMGPLAGIGDSLAQFGVAPLFSTIFAGLAMDGLSFAPMAFFITINVTLFIVKLLMGHLGYKLGTSVIATLSEKIGQISHAANIVGVTVISALAVSFVKAKIGIQYATTLAAGADTKEQVVSLQGILDKILPNMLPAVITIIVFVLVKKYKWSTYKLLALLFALGIVLSYFGILV
;
A
#
# COMPACT_ATOMS: atom_id res chain seq x y z
N MET A 1 -4.04 -8.79 11.16
CA MET A 1 -4.63 -10.10 10.80
C MET A 1 -4.52 -11.18 11.86
N VAL A 2 -3.94 -10.92 13.05
CA VAL A 2 -3.87 -11.90 14.15
C VAL A 2 -5.23 -12.53 14.52
N PRO A 3 -6.35 -11.77 14.63
CA PRO A 3 -7.64 -12.35 14.99
C PRO A 3 -8.14 -13.42 14.00
N PHE A 4 -7.85 -13.27 12.71
CA PHE A 4 -8.23 -14.22 11.67
C PHE A 4 -7.53 -15.57 11.84
N ILE A 5 -6.21 -15.54 12.04
CA ILE A 5 -5.40 -16.77 12.15
C ILE A 5 -5.72 -17.50 13.45
N THR A 6 -5.91 -16.75 14.54
CA THR A 6 -6.25 -17.34 15.84
C THR A 6 -7.66 -17.92 15.84
N SER A 7 -8.65 -17.25 15.24
CA SER A 7 -10.01 -17.80 15.15
C SER A 7 -10.11 -18.98 14.18
N LEU A 8 -9.33 -18.98 13.12
CA LEU A 8 -9.16 -20.14 12.23
C LEU A 8 -8.60 -21.34 13.00
N GLN A 9 -7.50 -21.14 13.74
CA GLN A 9 -6.90 -22.20 14.55
C GLN A 9 -7.89 -22.74 15.60
N LEU A 10 -8.65 -21.85 16.26
CA LEU A 10 -9.63 -22.24 17.26
C LEU A 10 -10.75 -23.09 16.64
N ALA A 11 -11.27 -22.68 15.48
CA ALA A 11 -12.28 -23.43 14.75
C ALA A 11 -11.81 -24.83 14.32
N MET A 12 -10.55 -24.96 13.89
CA MET A 12 -9.98 -26.26 13.55
C MET A 12 -9.88 -27.19 14.76
N LEU A 13 -9.46 -26.65 15.92
CA LEU A 13 -9.37 -27.42 17.17
C LEU A 13 -10.75 -27.85 17.68
N ASP A 14 -11.77 -26.99 17.59
CA ASP A 14 -13.15 -27.30 17.98
C ASP A 14 -13.74 -28.45 17.14
N HIS A 15 -13.24 -28.65 15.91
CA HIS A 15 -13.66 -29.72 15.01
C HIS A 15 -12.83 -31.01 15.12
N GLY A 16 -11.87 -31.07 16.04
CA GLY A 16 -11.13 -32.29 16.36
C GLY A 16 -9.93 -32.59 15.43
N GLU A 17 -9.42 -31.60 14.70
CA GLU A 17 -8.17 -31.73 13.94
C GLU A 17 -6.95 -31.85 14.85
N ASP A 18 -5.90 -32.51 14.36
CA ASP A 18 -4.66 -32.65 15.10
C ASP A 18 -4.01 -31.28 15.34
N VAL A 19 -3.46 -31.10 16.55
CA VAL A 19 -2.82 -29.86 16.99
C VAL A 19 -1.62 -29.52 16.08
N GLU A 20 -0.95 -30.53 15.54
CA GLU A 20 0.22 -30.39 14.68
C GLU A 20 -0.16 -29.86 13.29
N ASP A 21 -1.27 -30.32 12.73
CA ASP A 21 -1.81 -29.85 11.44
C ASP A 21 -2.37 -28.43 11.54
N ALA A 22 -3.15 -28.13 12.59
CA ALA A 22 -3.65 -26.79 12.85
C ALA A 22 -2.51 -25.77 13.06
N ARG A 23 -1.43 -26.18 13.72
CA ARG A 23 -0.22 -25.35 13.91
C ARG A 23 0.52 -25.14 12.59
N SER A 24 0.64 -26.16 11.76
CA SER A 24 1.31 -26.08 10.46
C SER A 24 0.59 -25.09 9.53
N ILE A 25 -0.74 -25.15 9.49
CA ILE A 25 -1.59 -24.22 8.71
C ILE A 25 -1.45 -22.79 9.21
N LYS A 26 -1.45 -22.59 10.54
CA LYS A 26 -1.20 -21.27 11.13
C LYS A 26 0.14 -20.69 10.70
N MET A 27 1.22 -21.47 10.76
CA MET A 27 2.56 -21.00 10.39
C MET A 27 2.65 -20.70 8.89
N ALA A 28 2.03 -21.52 8.04
CA ALA A 28 2.02 -21.32 6.58
C ALA A 28 1.27 -20.06 6.14
N LEU A 29 0.19 -19.69 6.85
CA LEU A 29 -0.61 -18.50 6.54
C LEU A 29 -0.08 -17.23 7.23
N MET A 30 0.68 -17.35 8.31
CA MET A 30 1.16 -16.19 9.07
C MET A 30 2.03 -15.25 8.25
N GLY A 31 2.91 -15.76 7.37
CA GLY A 31 3.77 -14.94 6.52
C GLY A 31 2.99 -14.08 5.51
N PRO A 32 2.29 -14.69 4.54
CA PRO A 32 1.58 -13.95 3.50
C PRO A 32 0.49 -13.02 4.06
N LEU A 33 -0.28 -13.50 5.04
CA LEU A 33 -1.39 -12.74 5.61
C LEU A 33 -0.90 -11.59 6.50
N ALA A 34 0.28 -11.73 7.13
CA ALA A 34 0.93 -10.61 7.80
C ALA A 34 1.37 -9.55 6.80
N GLY A 35 2.00 -9.93 5.67
CA GLY A 35 2.42 -8.98 4.64
C GLY A 35 1.25 -8.18 4.04
N ILE A 36 0.16 -8.87 3.69
CA ILE A 36 -1.08 -8.23 3.21
C ILE A 36 -1.66 -7.29 4.27
N GLY A 37 -1.82 -7.81 5.49
CA GLY A 37 -2.48 -7.09 6.58
C GLY A 37 -1.71 -5.86 7.04
N ASP A 38 -0.39 -5.98 7.19
CA ASP A 38 0.48 -4.87 7.57
C ASP A 38 0.46 -3.79 6.49
N SER A 39 0.54 -4.19 5.22
CA SER A 39 0.57 -3.22 4.13
C SER A 39 -0.74 -2.48 3.94
N LEU A 40 -1.87 -3.17 4.05
CA LEU A 40 -3.18 -2.52 3.99
C LEU A 40 -3.43 -1.61 5.20
N ALA A 41 -3.14 -2.06 6.42
CA ALA A 41 -3.44 -1.27 7.62
C ALA A 41 -2.47 -0.11 7.80
N GLN A 42 -1.17 -0.37 7.67
CA GLN A 42 -0.12 0.60 7.96
C GLN A 42 0.22 1.51 6.79
N PHE A 43 0.18 1.00 5.54
CA PHE A 43 0.49 1.80 4.35
C PHE A 43 -0.75 2.19 3.54
N GLY A 44 -1.88 1.51 3.69
CA GLY A 44 -3.13 1.88 3.04
C GLY A 44 -4.01 2.79 3.89
N VAL A 45 -4.56 2.23 4.97
CA VAL A 45 -5.59 2.86 5.80
C VAL A 45 -5.03 4.03 6.62
N ALA A 46 -3.88 3.85 7.28
CA ALA A 46 -3.31 4.90 8.13
C ALA A 46 -2.92 6.17 7.33
N PRO A 47 -2.21 6.10 6.18
CA PRO A 47 -1.86 7.29 5.41
C PRO A 47 -3.06 7.94 4.71
N LEU A 48 -4.05 7.14 4.29
CA LEU A 48 -5.30 7.65 3.71
C LEU A 48 -6.05 8.54 4.72
N PHE A 49 -6.34 8.01 5.91
CA PHE A 49 -6.99 8.81 6.95
C PHE A 49 -6.09 9.96 7.39
N SER A 50 -4.79 9.74 7.57
CA SER A 50 -3.86 10.81 7.95
C SER A 50 -3.89 11.96 6.95
N THR A 51 -3.94 11.69 5.64
CA THR A 51 -4.02 12.73 4.61
C THR A 51 -5.35 13.50 4.67
N ILE A 52 -6.47 12.82 4.88
CA ILE A 52 -7.80 13.44 4.95
C ILE A 52 -7.88 14.35 6.19
N PHE A 53 -7.51 13.83 7.36
CA PHE A 53 -7.58 14.61 8.61
C PHE A 53 -6.50 15.68 8.70
N ALA A 54 -5.34 15.51 8.07
CA ALA A 54 -4.37 16.58 7.91
C ALA A 54 -4.94 17.73 7.06
N GLY A 55 -5.65 17.43 5.96
CA GLY A 55 -6.36 18.44 5.18
C GLY A 55 -7.38 19.21 6.01
N LEU A 56 -8.23 18.49 6.76
CA LEU A 56 -9.22 19.10 7.65
C LEU A 56 -8.60 19.94 8.78
N ALA A 57 -7.41 19.57 9.27
CA ALA A 57 -6.68 20.35 10.25
C ALA A 57 -6.12 21.65 9.64
N MET A 58 -5.65 21.61 8.38
CA MET A 58 -5.19 22.79 7.64
C MET A 58 -6.33 23.78 7.38
N ASP A 59 -7.56 23.30 7.22
CA ASP A 59 -8.78 24.12 7.10
C ASP A 59 -9.24 24.75 8.44
N GLY A 60 -8.46 24.58 9.53
CA GLY A 60 -8.69 25.22 10.82
C GLY A 60 -9.56 24.43 11.80
N LEU A 61 -9.90 23.18 11.50
CA LEU A 61 -10.71 22.35 12.39
C LEU A 61 -9.85 21.73 13.50
N SER A 62 -9.82 22.38 14.68
CA SER A 62 -9.05 21.91 15.86
C SER A 62 -9.46 20.52 16.36
N PHE A 63 -10.64 20.02 15.98
CA PHE A 63 -11.10 18.67 16.32
C PHE A 63 -10.53 17.57 15.41
N ALA A 64 -9.88 17.91 14.29
CA ALA A 64 -9.40 16.95 13.31
C ALA A 64 -8.41 15.89 13.86
N PRO A 65 -7.45 16.22 14.76
CA PRO A 65 -6.54 15.22 15.34
C PRO A 65 -7.26 14.20 16.25
N MET A 66 -8.26 14.66 17.02
CA MET A 66 -9.05 13.78 17.89
C MET A 66 -9.96 12.87 17.06
N ALA A 67 -10.55 13.41 16.00
CA ALA A 67 -11.34 12.65 15.03
C ALA A 67 -10.49 11.58 14.34
N PHE A 68 -9.26 11.91 13.91
CA PHE A 68 -8.33 10.93 13.34
C PHE A 68 -8.08 9.77 14.29
N PHE A 69 -7.77 10.05 15.57
CA PHE A 69 -7.51 9.01 16.57
C PHE A 69 -8.71 8.09 16.78
N ILE A 70 -9.92 8.64 16.86
CA ILE A 70 -11.13 7.83 17.03
C ILE A 70 -11.39 6.99 15.77
N THR A 71 -11.36 7.61 14.58
CA THR A 71 -11.66 6.93 13.32
C THR A 71 -10.68 5.80 13.04
N ILE A 72 -9.37 6.00 13.22
CA ILE A 72 -8.39 4.94 12.98
C ILE A 72 -8.57 3.76 13.93
N ASN A 73 -8.82 4.02 15.21
CA ASN A 73 -9.03 2.96 16.20
C ASN A 73 -10.34 2.20 15.94
N VAL A 74 -11.43 2.90 15.62
CA VAL A 74 -12.72 2.28 15.29
C VAL A 74 -12.61 1.44 14.02
N THR A 75 -12.02 1.96 12.95
CA THR A 75 -11.83 1.19 11.70
C THR A 75 -10.97 -0.05 11.95
N LEU A 76 -9.84 0.08 12.66
CA LEU A 76 -9.00 -1.07 12.98
C LEU A 76 -9.73 -2.09 13.86
N PHE A 77 -10.57 -1.65 14.79
CA PHE A 77 -11.38 -2.53 15.63
C PHE A 77 -12.42 -3.30 14.81
N ILE A 78 -13.16 -2.62 13.93
CA ILE A 78 -14.14 -3.24 13.03
C ILE A 78 -13.46 -4.26 12.11
N VAL A 79 -12.35 -3.90 11.48
CA VAL A 79 -11.60 -4.82 10.60
C VAL A 79 -11.13 -6.04 11.38
N LYS A 80 -10.65 -5.88 12.62
CA LYS A 80 -10.24 -7.00 13.49
C LYS A 80 -11.42 -7.92 13.84
N LEU A 81 -12.60 -7.37 14.17
CA LEU A 81 -13.79 -8.14 14.48
C LEU A 81 -14.31 -8.93 13.28
N LEU A 82 -14.44 -8.27 12.12
CA LEU A 82 -14.87 -8.91 10.88
C LEU A 82 -13.91 -10.02 10.45
N MET A 83 -12.60 -9.77 10.56
CA MET A 83 -11.58 -10.79 10.29
C MET A 83 -11.62 -11.95 11.29
N GLY A 84 -11.93 -11.69 12.56
CA GLY A 84 -12.15 -12.76 13.53
C GLY A 84 -13.32 -13.66 13.15
N HIS A 85 -14.46 -13.07 12.78
CA HIS A 85 -15.65 -13.83 12.39
C HIS A 85 -15.47 -14.59 11.07
N LEU A 86 -14.83 -13.95 10.07
CA LEU A 86 -14.46 -14.61 8.80
C LEU A 86 -13.50 -15.77 9.02
N GLY A 87 -12.49 -15.60 9.88
CA GLY A 87 -11.54 -16.66 10.21
C GLY A 87 -12.23 -17.87 10.86
N TYR A 88 -13.18 -17.63 11.77
CA TYR A 88 -13.96 -18.70 12.39
C TYR A 88 -14.85 -19.42 11.36
N LYS A 89 -15.58 -18.66 10.53
CA LYS A 89 -16.46 -19.24 9.50
C LYS A 89 -15.69 -20.06 8.46
N LEU A 90 -14.54 -19.56 7.99
CA LEU A 90 -13.69 -20.30 7.06
C LEU A 90 -13.07 -21.54 7.73
N GLY A 91 -12.70 -21.40 8.99
CA GLY A 91 -12.15 -22.47 9.81
C GLY A 91 -13.14 -23.53 10.23
N THR A 92 -14.45 -23.33 10.11
CA THR A 92 -15.46 -24.38 10.35
C THR A 92 -16.01 -24.98 9.05
N SER A 93 -16.10 -24.19 7.98
CA SER A 93 -16.72 -24.63 6.72
C SER A 93 -15.76 -25.23 5.68
N VAL A 94 -14.44 -25.01 5.80
CA VAL A 94 -13.47 -25.34 4.73
C VAL A 94 -12.21 -26.05 5.29
N ILE A 95 -12.27 -26.66 6.48
CA ILE A 95 -11.13 -27.29 7.17
C ILE A 95 -10.37 -28.28 6.29
N ALA A 96 -11.07 -29.29 5.75
CA ALA A 96 -10.45 -30.37 4.99
C ALA A 96 -9.71 -29.84 3.74
N THR A 97 -10.31 -28.86 3.05
CA THR A 97 -9.69 -28.22 1.88
C THR A 97 -8.51 -27.32 2.28
N LEU A 98 -8.57 -26.66 3.44
CA LEU A 98 -7.46 -25.87 3.96
C LEU A 98 -6.25 -26.75 4.29
N SER A 99 -6.45 -27.91 4.93
CA SER A 99 -5.37 -28.87 5.21
C SER A 99 -4.78 -29.46 3.93
N GLU A 100 -5.63 -29.93 3.01
CA GLU A 100 -5.16 -30.61 1.79
C GLU A 100 -4.46 -29.65 0.80
N LYS A 101 -4.90 -28.38 0.73
CA LYS A 101 -4.43 -27.41 -0.26
C LYS A 101 -3.66 -26.23 0.35
N ILE A 102 -3.12 -26.38 1.56
CA ILE A 102 -2.43 -25.29 2.27
C ILE A 102 -1.31 -24.64 1.44
N GLY A 103 -0.57 -25.44 0.67
CA GLY A 103 0.48 -24.96 -0.22
C GLY A 103 -0.04 -24.07 -1.36
N GLN A 104 -1.14 -24.48 -2.00
CA GLN A 104 -1.79 -23.70 -3.06
C GLN A 104 -2.40 -22.41 -2.51
N ILE A 105 -3.03 -22.48 -1.34
CA ILE A 105 -3.64 -21.31 -0.66
C ILE A 105 -2.54 -20.32 -0.25
N SER A 106 -1.44 -20.78 0.35
CA SER A 106 -0.32 -19.93 0.74
C SER A 106 0.34 -19.28 -0.48
N HIS A 107 0.49 -20.02 -1.58
CA HIS A 107 1.03 -19.47 -2.83
C HIS A 107 0.11 -18.41 -3.45
N ALA A 108 -1.20 -18.68 -3.50
CA ALA A 108 -2.19 -17.70 -3.95
C ALA A 108 -2.20 -16.45 -3.06
N ALA A 109 -2.14 -16.62 -1.74
CA ALA A 109 -2.04 -15.51 -0.79
C ALA A 109 -0.75 -14.70 -0.99
N ASN A 110 0.36 -15.33 -1.33
CA ASN A 110 1.62 -14.63 -1.61
C ASN A 110 1.53 -13.81 -2.91
N ILE A 111 0.92 -14.35 -3.97
CA ILE A 111 0.69 -13.61 -5.23
C ILE A 111 -0.18 -12.38 -4.97
N VAL A 112 -1.29 -12.56 -4.24
CA VAL A 112 -2.18 -11.45 -3.86
C VAL A 112 -1.43 -10.43 -3.01
N GLY A 113 -0.65 -10.88 -2.03
CA GLY A 113 0.13 -10.02 -1.15
C GLY A 113 1.14 -9.16 -1.89
N VAL A 114 2.01 -9.77 -2.70
CA VAL A 114 3.02 -9.01 -3.46
C VAL A 114 2.35 -8.03 -4.43
N THR A 115 1.22 -8.40 -5.04
CA THR A 115 0.47 -7.52 -5.95
C THR A 115 -0.10 -6.30 -5.23
N VAL A 116 -0.77 -6.50 -4.08
CA VAL A 116 -1.33 -5.41 -3.28
C VAL A 116 -0.25 -4.47 -2.76
N ILE A 117 0.86 -5.03 -2.26
CA ILE A 117 1.99 -4.24 -1.76
C ILE A 117 2.59 -3.38 -2.88
N SER A 118 2.78 -3.98 -4.06
CA SER A 118 3.33 -3.28 -5.23
C SER A 118 2.40 -2.17 -5.71
N ALA A 119 1.09 -2.42 -5.74
CA ALA A 119 0.10 -1.42 -6.11
C ALA A 119 0.08 -0.24 -5.12
N LEU A 120 0.06 -0.52 -3.81
CA LEU A 120 0.08 0.52 -2.77
C LEU A 120 1.37 1.35 -2.84
N ALA A 121 2.53 0.72 -3.08
CA ALA A 121 3.79 1.44 -3.21
C ALA A 121 3.75 2.48 -4.33
N VAL A 122 3.16 2.16 -5.49
CA VAL A 122 3.04 3.09 -6.62
C VAL A 122 1.95 4.15 -6.37
N SER A 123 0.83 3.77 -5.74
CA SER A 123 -0.29 4.69 -5.49
C SER A 123 0.00 5.77 -4.44
N PHE A 124 0.84 5.49 -3.44
CA PHE A 124 1.18 6.46 -2.39
C PHE A 124 2.36 7.36 -2.76
N VAL A 125 3.18 6.99 -3.75
CA VAL A 125 4.27 7.85 -4.24
C VAL A 125 3.68 8.91 -5.16
N LYS A 126 3.37 10.07 -4.57
CA LYS A 126 3.00 11.28 -5.31
C LYS A 126 4.25 11.99 -5.85
N ALA A 127 4.90 11.39 -6.84
CA ALA A 127 5.94 12.07 -7.62
C ALA A 127 5.28 12.69 -8.86
N LYS A 128 5.04 14.00 -8.85
CA LYS A 128 4.58 14.72 -10.05
C LYS A 128 5.81 15.29 -10.77
N ILE A 129 5.86 15.08 -12.08
CA ILE A 129 6.85 15.74 -12.94
C ILE A 129 6.31 17.14 -13.22
N GLY A 130 7.10 18.14 -12.87
CA GLY A 130 6.76 19.55 -13.05
C GLY A 130 7.18 20.13 -14.41
N ILE A 131 7.59 19.30 -15.37
CA ILE A 131 7.96 19.78 -16.71
C ILE A 131 6.70 20.10 -17.51
N GLN A 132 6.19 21.31 -17.32
CA GLN A 132 5.39 21.96 -18.33
C GLN A 132 6.34 22.61 -19.34
N TYR A 133 6.43 22.05 -20.55
CA TYR A 133 6.97 22.80 -21.67
C TYR A 133 5.95 23.88 -22.05
N ALA A 134 6.17 25.11 -21.57
CA ALA A 134 5.56 26.29 -22.17
C ALA A 134 6.34 26.60 -23.44
N THR A 135 5.77 26.30 -24.61
CA THR A 135 6.22 26.89 -25.87
C THR A 135 5.33 28.09 -26.16
N THR A 136 5.88 29.29 -26.07
CA THR A 136 5.27 30.50 -26.62
C THR A 136 5.46 30.46 -28.13
N LEU A 137 4.36 30.29 -28.88
CA LEU A 137 4.30 30.68 -30.28
C LEU A 137 3.32 31.84 -30.37
N ALA A 138 3.86 33.04 -30.61
CA ALA A 138 3.08 34.21 -30.92
C ALA A 138 2.47 34.05 -32.31
N ALA A 139 1.14 33.95 -32.39
CA ALA A 139 0.38 34.21 -33.61
C ALA A 139 -1.02 34.72 -33.24
N GLY A 140 -1.23 36.02 -33.40
CA GLY A 140 -2.53 36.64 -33.73
C GLY A 140 -3.73 36.38 -32.81
N ALA A 141 -4.07 37.38 -32.00
CA ALA A 141 -5.42 37.84 -31.67
C ALA A 141 -6.51 36.90 -31.11
N ASP A 142 -6.24 35.64 -30.74
CA ASP A 142 -7.18 34.83 -29.93
C ASP A 142 -6.44 33.71 -29.18
N THR A 143 -6.12 33.96 -27.90
CA THR A 143 -5.22 33.15 -27.07
C THR A 143 -5.87 31.82 -26.64
N LYS A 144 -5.69 30.76 -27.42
CA LYS A 144 -5.97 29.37 -27.02
C LYS A 144 -4.66 28.60 -26.85
N GLU A 145 -4.20 28.49 -25.62
CA GLU A 145 -3.03 27.68 -25.25
C GLU A 145 -3.35 26.18 -25.38
N GLN A 146 -3.00 25.56 -26.51
CA GLN A 146 -2.86 24.10 -26.57
C GLN A 146 -1.44 23.72 -26.17
N VAL A 147 -1.25 23.55 -24.86
CA VAL A 147 -0.04 22.96 -24.29
C VAL A 147 -0.01 21.48 -24.67
N VAL A 148 0.75 21.14 -25.71
CA VAL A 148 1.03 19.73 -26.06
C VAL A 148 2.17 19.25 -25.17
N SER A 149 1.81 18.58 -24.07
CA SER A 149 2.74 17.99 -23.12
C SER A 149 3.19 16.59 -23.59
N LEU A 150 4.50 16.32 -23.63
CA LEU A 150 5.03 14.96 -23.78
C LEU A 150 4.52 14.02 -22.66
N GLN A 151 4.19 14.59 -21.50
CA GLN A 151 3.57 13.92 -20.37
C GLN A 151 2.14 13.45 -20.67
N GLY A 152 1.38 14.16 -21.51
CA GLY A 152 0.04 13.75 -21.93
C GLY A 152 0.00 12.58 -22.91
N ILE A 153 1.12 12.24 -23.56
CA ILE A 153 1.27 11.04 -24.40
C ILE A 153 1.77 9.87 -23.54
N LEU A 154 2.71 10.10 -22.62
CA LEU A 154 3.19 9.08 -21.69
C LEU A 154 2.13 8.68 -20.65
N ASP A 155 1.39 9.62 -20.06
CA ASP A 155 0.26 9.33 -19.13
C ASP A 155 -0.94 8.71 -19.86
N LYS A 156 -1.07 8.89 -21.18
CA LYS A 156 -2.08 8.19 -22.00
C LYS A 156 -1.74 6.74 -22.30
N ILE A 157 -0.46 6.38 -22.31
CA ILE A 157 0.01 5.01 -22.61
C ILE A 157 0.26 4.22 -21.30
N LEU A 158 0.77 4.86 -20.24
CA LEU A 158 1.00 4.22 -18.94
C LEU A 158 0.99 5.24 -17.76
N PRO A 159 -0.14 5.42 -17.05
CA PRO A 159 -0.22 6.31 -15.89
C PRO A 159 0.70 5.84 -14.75
N ASN A 160 1.37 6.78 -14.08
CA ASN A 160 2.28 6.55 -12.93
C ASN A 160 3.60 5.79 -13.21
N MET A 161 4.16 5.90 -14.42
CA MET A 161 5.47 5.31 -14.72
C MET A 161 6.61 5.85 -13.83
N LEU A 162 6.60 7.15 -13.51
CA LEU A 162 7.68 7.76 -12.73
C LEU A 162 7.71 7.33 -11.25
N PRO A 163 6.56 7.32 -10.53
CA PRO A 163 6.46 6.69 -9.23
C PRO A 163 6.95 5.23 -9.21
N ALA A 164 6.65 4.46 -10.26
CA ALA A 164 7.09 3.06 -10.36
C ALA A 164 8.62 2.95 -10.53
N VAL A 165 9.24 3.76 -11.39
CA VAL A 165 10.70 3.75 -11.60
C VAL A 165 11.44 4.18 -10.33
N ILE A 166 10.98 5.22 -9.64
CA ILE A 166 11.58 5.66 -8.36
C ILE A 166 11.47 4.54 -7.32
N THR A 167 10.31 3.90 -7.22
CA THR A 167 10.08 2.77 -6.30
C THR A 167 11.02 1.60 -6.60
N ILE A 168 11.24 1.27 -7.87
CA ILE A 168 12.17 0.21 -8.31
C ILE A 168 13.63 0.59 -7.98
N ILE A 169 14.05 1.83 -8.23
CA ILE A 169 15.40 2.32 -7.88
C ILE A 169 15.63 2.20 -6.38
N VAL A 170 14.68 2.69 -5.57
CA VAL A 170 14.69 2.59 -4.11
C VAL A 170 14.77 1.13 -3.66
N PHE A 171 13.97 0.24 -4.26
CA PHE A 171 14.01 -1.19 -3.98
C PHE A 171 15.36 -1.83 -4.29
N VAL A 172 15.98 -1.48 -5.43
CA VAL A 172 17.31 -1.98 -5.81
C VAL A 172 18.40 -1.45 -4.87
N LEU A 173 18.34 -0.18 -4.45
CA LEU A 173 19.30 0.38 -3.50
C LEU A 173 19.22 -0.31 -2.13
N VAL A 174 18.01 -0.60 -1.65
CA VAL A 174 17.83 -1.33 -0.38
C VAL A 174 18.29 -2.78 -0.52
N LYS A 175 17.86 -3.49 -1.57
CA LYS A 175 18.13 -4.94 -1.71
C LYS A 175 19.58 -5.24 -2.10
N LYS A 176 20.17 -4.46 -3.02
CA LYS A 176 21.52 -4.71 -3.57
C LYS A 176 22.61 -3.99 -2.78
N TYR A 177 22.35 -2.76 -2.35
CA TYR A 177 23.37 -1.96 -1.65
C TYR A 177 23.20 -1.93 -0.12
N LYS A 178 22.13 -2.52 0.43
CA LYS A 178 21.85 -2.58 1.89
C LYS A 178 21.94 -1.21 2.57
N TRP A 179 21.52 -0.15 1.88
CA TRP A 179 21.54 1.19 2.47
C TRP A 179 20.56 1.29 3.63
N SER A 180 20.97 1.95 4.71
CA SER A 180 20.06 2.21 5.83
C SER A 180 19.00 3.24 5.43
N THR A 181 17.82 3.14 6.05
CA THR A 181 16.66 4.02 5.77
C THR A 181 17.03 5.50 5.81
N TYR A 182 17.91 5.91 6.74
CA TYR A 182 18.37 7.29 6.85
C TYR A 182 19.22 7.75 5.66
N LYS A 183 20.11 6.90 5.13
CA LYS A 183 20.92 7.22 3.94
C LYS A 183 20.06 7.31 2.70
N LEU A 184 19.06 6.45 2.60
CA LEU A 184 18.08 6.44 1.52
C LEU A 184 17.24 7.71 1.52
N LEU A 185 16.77 8.12 2.70
CA LEU A 185 16.02 9.35 2.89
C LEU A 185 16.87 10.56 2.48
N ALA A 186 18.12 10.63 2.96
CA ALA A 186 19.04 11.71 2.60
C ALA A 186 19.31 11.79 1.08
N LEU A 187 19.47 10.64 0.40
CA LEU A 187 19.60 10.61 -1.05
C LEU A 187 18.33 11.07 -1.75
N LEU A 188 17.16 10.61 -1.32
CA LEU A 188 15.87 11.03 -1.90
C LEU A 188 15.63 12.53 -1.73
N PHE A 189 15.99 13.11 -0.58
CA PHE A 189 15.95 14.55 -0.37
C PHE A 189 16.92 15.30 -1.29
N ALA A 190 18.18 14.85 -1.37
CA ALA A 190 19.17 15.47 -2.25
C ALA A 190 18.76 15.38 -3.73
N LEU A 191 18.27 14.21 -4.17
CA LEU A 191 17.78 13.99 -5.52
C LEU A 191 16.54 14.84 -5.78
N GLY A 192 15.60 14.92 -4.84
CA GLY A 192 14.41 15.77 -4.94
C GLY A 192 14.75 17.25 -5.09
N ILE A 193 15.71 17.77 -4.33
CA ILE A 193 16.18 19.16 -4.42
C ILE A 193 16.86 19.41 -5.77
N VAL A 194 17.72 18.50 -6.23
CA VAL A 194 18.42 18.63 -7.52
C VAL A 194 17.43 18.54 -8.69
N LEU A 195 16.51 17.57 -8.69
CA LEU A 195 15.52 17.43 -9.76
C LEU A 195 14.47 18.56 -9.74
N SER A 196 14.15 19.12 -8.57
CA SER A 196 13.31 20.32 -8.45
C SER A 196 14.04 21.56 -8.99
N TYR A 197 15.34 21.68 -8.72
CA TYR A 197 16.19 22.75 -9.27
C TYR A 197 16.31 22.67 -10.81
N PHE A 198 16.36 21.47 -11.37
CA PHE A 198 16.32 21.24 -12.82
C PHE A 198 14.89 21.31 -13.43
N GLY A 199 13.85 21.59 -12.63
CA GLY A 199 12.46 21.75 -13.09
C GLY A 199 11.78 20.44 -13.50
N ILE A 200 12.39 19.28 -13.21
CA ILE A 200 11.94 17.96 -13.63
C ILE A 200 10.88 17.39 -12.66
N LEU A 201 10.88 17.81 -11.40
CA LEU A 201 9.97 17.33 -10.34
C LEU A 201 9.29 18.52 -9.62
N VAL A 202 7.97 18.45 -9.40
CA VAL A 202 7.19 19.39 -8.55
C VAL A 202 6.33 18.60 -7.56
#